data_AF-A0A1S1YZB3-F1
#
_entry.id   AF-A0A1S1YZB3-F1
#
_cell.length_a   1.000
_cell.length_b   1.000
_cell.length_c   1.000
_cell.angle_alpha   90.00
_cell.angle_beta   90.00
_cell.angle_gamma   90.00
#
_symmetry.space_group_name_H-M   'P 1'
#
loop_
_entity.id
_entity.type
_entity.pdbx_description
1 polymer ?
#
loop_
_entity_poly.entity_id
_entity_poly.type
_entity_poly.pdbx_seq_one_letter_code
_entity_poly.pdbx_strand_id
1 'polypeptide(L)'
;MKKQLSFLLLLFISLHSFGQEEFVALEKKEDYKKAEPIVQNVVDFLLSNPTTFKEEVRKAGYAFVIKWMSGTPDHTFSISAEGMNLLNSDEDYLAMYMAAQTKFAFDNLDKKLTPVEIEKGGIVLFFEYCANPVNEMKFTKGMKKYLKKNKLQ
;
A
#
# COMPACT_ATOMS: atom_id res chain seq x y z
N MET A 1 -1.57 14.58 46.64
CA MET A 1 -2.54 14.21 45.58
C MET A 1 -2.56 15.17 44.39
N LYS A 2 -2.50 16.51 44.59
CA LYS A 2 -2.50 17.49 43.48
C LYS A 2 -1.26 17.43 42.55
N LYS A 3 -0.08 17.08 43.07
CA LYS A 3 1.17 17.00 42.26
C LYS A 3 1.31 15.72 41.43
N GLN A 4 0.58 14.65 41.76
CA GLN A 4 0.60 13.41 40.99
C GLN A 4 -0.45 13.41 39.86
N LEU A 5 -1.50 14.23 40.01
CA LEU A 5 -2.48 14.46 38.94
C LEU A 5 -1.87 15.21 37.75
N SER A 6 -0.86 16.07 37.99
CA SER A 6 -0.15 16.79 36.91
C SER A 6 0.74 15.89 36.04
N PHE A 7 1.26 14.77 36.57
CA PHE A 7 2.08 13.85 35.79
C PHE A 7 1.24 12.97 34.83
N LEU A 8 0.00 12.66 35.21
CA LEU A 8 -0.91 11.86 34.38
C LEU A 8 -1.43 12.64 33.16
N LEU A 9 -1.53 13.97 33.27
CA LEU A 9 -2.03 14.84 32.20
C LEU A 9 -0.99 15.05 31.06
N LEU A 10 0.31 14.96 31.37
CA LEU A 10 1.39 15.09 30.38
C LEU A 10 1.57 13.84 29.51
N LEU A 11 1.14 12.67 29.97
CA LEU A 11 1.21 11.42 29.20
C LEU A 11 0.09 11.28 28.14
N PHE A 12 -0.98 12.07 28.23
CA PHE A 12 -2.06 12.06 27.24
C PHE A 12 -1.81 12.97 26.03
N ILE A 13 -0.89 13.94 26.15
CA ILE A 13 -0.63 14.93 25.10
C ILE A 13 0.31 14.39 24.01
N SER A 14 1.09 13.34 24.29
CA SER A 14 2.01 12.73 23.32
C SER A 14 1.34 11.88 22.22
N LEU A 15 0.00 11.82 22.16
CA LEU A 15 -0.73 10.98 21.20
C LEU A 15 -1.38 11.75 20.03
N HIS A 16 -1.10 13.04 19.82
CA HIS A 16 -1.82 13.82 18.80
C HIS A 16 -0.94 14.67 17.85
N SER A 17 0.25 14.18 17.46
CA SER A 17 0.97 14.74 16.30
C SER A 17 1.00 13.73 15.16
N PHE A 18 -0.17 13.48 14.56
CA PHE A 18 -0.28 12.93 13.20
C PHE A 18 -1.13 13.92 12.39
N GLY A 19 -0.54 15.08 12.12
CA GLY A 19 -1.17 16.12 11.33
C GLY A 19 -0.08 16.90 10.62
N GLN A 20 0.02 16.71 9.30
CA GLN A 20 0.95 17.39 8.39
C GLN A 20 2.40 16.87 8.38
N GLU A 21 2.62 15.57 8.21
CA GLU A 21 3.82 15.17 7.46
C GLU A 21 3.48 15.34 5.98
N GLU A 22 3.90 16.46 5.38
CA GLU A 22 3.93 16.55 3.92
C GLU A 22 4.85 15.45 3.38
N PHE A 23 4.40 14.76 2.33
CA PHE A 23 5.22 13.76 1.67
C PHE A 23 6.55 14.38 1.24
N VAL A 24 7.65 13.69 1.54
CA VAL A 24 8.98 14.11 1.09
C VAL A 24 9.01 14.24 -0.43
N ALA A 25 9.67 15.28 -0.94
CA ALA A 25 9.85 15.44 -2.38
C ALA A 25 10.66 14.27 -2.94
N LEU A 26 10.20 13.68 -4.04
CA LEU A 26 10.85 12.59 -4.76
C LEU A 26 11.40 13.11 -6.09
N GLU A 27 12.61 13.69 -6.07
CA GLU A 27 13.22 14.31 -7.25
C GLU A 27 14.57 13.68 -7.58
N LYS A 28 15.40 13.46 -6.57
CA LYS A 28 16.73 12.89 -6.70
C LYS A 28 16.72 11.44 -6.22
N LYS A 29 17.72 10.67 -6.66
CA LYS A 29 17.84 9.24 -6.34
C LYS A 29 17.82 8.97 -4.82
N GLU A 30 18.47 9.84 -4.06
CA GLU A 30 18.58 9.72 -2.59
C GLU A 30 17.23 9.92 -1.89
N ASP A 31 16.31 10.66 -2.51
CA ASP A 31 15.00 10.96 -1.93
C ASP A 31 14.13 9.70 -1.87
N TYR A 32 14.19 8.85 -2.90
CA TYR A 32 13.44 7.59 -2.96
C TYR A 32 13.82 6.65 -1.82
N LYS A 33 15.12 6.57 -1.47
CA LYS A 33 15.57 5.75 -0.34
C LYS A 33 15.11 6.32 0.99
N LYS A 34 15.23 7.64 1.18
CA LYS A 34 14.75 8.32 2.40
C LYS A 34 13.24 8.21 2.59
N ALA A 35 12.49 8.10 1.50
CA ALA A 35 11.05 7.97 1.50
C ALA A 35 10.55 6.57 1.88
N GLU A 36 11.40 5.53 1.83
CA GLU A 36 10.97 4.14 2.07
C GLU A 36 10.16 3.94 3.35
N PRO A 37 10.53 4.49 4.53
CA PRO A 37 9.73 4.34 5.74
C PRO A 37 8.32 4.95 5.59
N ILE A 38 8.20 6.07 4.87
CA ILE A 38 6.92 6.73 4.63
C ILE A 38 6.08 5.91 3.64
N VAL A 39 6.69 5.41 2.57
CA VAL A 39 5.99 4.56 1.59
C VAL A 39 5.49 3.29 2.26
N GLN A 40 6.31 2.66 3.10
CA GLN A 40 5.93 1.48 3.88
C GLN A 40 4.71 1.77 4.77
N ASN A 41 4.76 2.85 5.55
CA ASN A 41 3.63 3.27 6.38
C ASN A 41 2.36 3.55 5.56
N VAL A 42 2.50 4.14 4.38
CA VAL A 42 1.37 4.40 3.48
C VAL A 42 0.78 3.09 2.97
N VAL A 43 1.56 2.14 2.47
CA VAL A 43 1.01 0.87 1.96
C VAL A 43 0.41 0.02 3.08
N ASP A 44 0.98 0.07 4.29
CA ASP A 44 0.40 -0.57 5.48
C ASP A 44 -0.95 0.05 5.84
N PHE A 45 -1.04 1.39 5.83
CA PHE A 45 -2.29 2.10 6.03
C PHE A 45 -3.33 1.72 4.97
N LEU A 46 -2.96 1.73 3.68
CA LEU A 46 -3.88 1.44 2.58
C LEU A 46 -4.43 0.01 2.65
N LEU A 47 -3.58 -0.99 2.96
CA LEU A 47 -3.92 -2.41 3.00
C LEU A 47 -4.56 -2.85 4.32
N SER A 48 -4.40 -2.09 5.40
CA SER A 48 -5.01 -2.40 6.70
C SER A 48 -6.38 -1.72 6.92
N ASN A 49 -6.81 -0.87 5.98
CA ASN A 49 -8.04 -0.10 6.11
C ASN A 49 -8.94 -0.25 4.87
N PRO A 50 -10.27 -0.16 5.03
CA PRO A 50 -11.21 -0.17 3.91
C PRO A 50 -10.99 0.99 2.94
N THR A 51 -11.41 0.81 1.68
CA THR A 51 -11.27 1.85 0.65
C THR A 51 -12.06 3.11 0.96
N THR A 52 -13.13 2.99 1.75
CA THR A 52 -13.97 4.11 2.20
C THR A 52 -13.39 4.89 3.38
N PHE A 53 -12.29 4.42 4.00
CA PHE A 53 -11.69 5.08 5.16
C PHE A 53 -10.72 6.20 4.75
N LYS A 54 -11.02 7.46 5.15
CA LYS A 54 -10.18 8.64 4.92
C LYS A 54 -9.77 8.82 3.44
N GLU A 55 -10.76 8.87 2.55
CA GLU A 55 -10.59 8.91 1.09
C GLU A 55 -9.52 9.90 0.60
N GLU A 56 -9.51 11.14 1.09
CA GLU A 56 -8.52 12.15 0.69
C GLU A 56 -7.08 11.78 1.09
N VAL A 57 -6.89 11.15 2.26
CA VAL A 57 -5.59 10.64 2.70
C VAL A 57 -5.16 9.47 1.82
N ARG A 58 -6.10 8.62 1.42
CA ARG A 58 -5.82 7.51 0.49
C ARG A 58 -5.39 8.01 -0.88
N LYS A 59 -6.10 8.99 -1.45
CA LYS A 59 -5.75 9.59 -2.75
C LYS A 59 -4.32 10.16 -2.73
N ALA A 60 -3.98 10.90 -1.69
CA ALA A 60 -2.64 11.43 -1.50
C ALA A 60 -1.60 10.29 -1.36
N GLY A 61 -1.91 9.26 -0.57
CA GLY A 61 -1.08 8.07 -0.42
C GLY A 61 -0.86 7.30 -1.72
N TYR A 62 -1.91 7.10 -2.53
CA TYR A 62 -1.81 6.47 -3.84
C TYR A 62 -0.88 7.25 -4.77
N ALA A 63 -1.06 8.57 -4.86
CA ALA A 63 -0.20 9.42 -5.68
C ALA A 63 1.26 9.32 -5.25
N PHE A 64 1.52 9.29 -3.93
CA PHE A 64 2.87 9.14 -3.39
C PHE A 64 3.49 7.78 -3.70
N VAL A 65 2.74 6.68 -3.51
CA VAL A 65 3.18 5.32 -3.84
C VAL A 65 3.48 5.19 -5.34
N ILE A 66 2.59 5.68 -6.21
CA ILE A 66 2.82 5.65 -7.67
C ILE A 66 4.09 6.43 -8.03
N LYS A 67 4.25 7.64 -7.49
CA LYS A 67 5.46 8.45 -7.74
C LYS A 67 6.73 7.71 -7.30
N TRP A 68 6.69 7.07 -6.13
CA TRP A 68 7.83 6.29 -5.65
C TRP A 68 8.12 5.06 -6.51
N MET A 69 7.09 4.27 -6.87
CA MET A 69 7.22 3.11 -7.76
C MET A 69 7.83 3.47 -9.11
N SER A 70 7.52 4.65 -9.65
CA SER A 70 8.03 5.12 -10.94
C SER A 70 9.50 5.57 -10.93
N GLY A 71 10.07 5.88 -9.75
CA GLY A 71 11.41 6.47 -9.68
C GLY A 71 12.39 5.79 -8.74
N THR A 72 11.94 4.82 -7.93
CA THR A 72 12.86 4.06 -7.06
C THR A 72 13.90 3.30 -7.89
N PRO A 73 15.19 3.38 -7.54
CA PRO A 73 16.24 2.65 -8.26
C PRO A 73 16.35 1.17 -7.84
N ASP A 74 15.75 0.80 -6.71
CA ASP A 74 15.96 -0.50 -6.07
C ASP A 74 14.97 -1.57 -6.57
N HIS A 75 13.82 -1.14 -7.11
CA HIS A 75 12.78 -2.02 -7.60
C HIS A 75 12.24 -1.56 -8.95
N THR A 76 11.87 -2.52 -9.79
CA THR A 76 11.15 -2.24 -11.04
C THR A 76 9.80 -2.93 -10.97
N PHE A 77 8.75 -2.14 -11.11
CA PHE A 77 7.36 -2.61 -11.08
C PHE A 77 6.85 -2.78 -12.49
N SER A 78 6.00 -3.77 -12.70
CA SER A 78 5.32 -4.01 -13.97
C SER A 78 3.87 -4.36 -13.74
N ILE A 79 3.02 -3.91 -14.66
CA ILE A 79 1.62 -4.33 -14.71
C ILE A 79 1.43 -5.06 -16.04
N SER A 80 1.32 -6.38 -15.96
CA SER A 80 1.08 -7.23 -17.12
C SER A 80 -0.36 -7.09 -17.63
N ALA A 81 -0.61 -7.58 -18.84
CA ALA A 81 -1.96 -7.70 -19.37
C ALA A 81 -2.85 -8.62 -18.50
N GLU A 82 -2.28 -9.64 -17.86
CA GLU A 82 -3.03 -10.48 -16.92
C GLU A 82 -3.41 -9.68 -15.68
N GLY A 83 -2.48 -8.90 -15.11
CA GLY A 83 -2.73 -7.98 -14.01
C GLY A 83 -3.86 -6.98 -14.32
N MET A 84 -3.79 -6.29 -15.47
CA MET A 84 -4.85 -5.34 -15.89
C MET A 84 -6.23 -5.99 -15.98
N ASN A 85 -6.32 -7.23 -16.47
CA ASN A 85 -7.59 -7.95 -16.59
C ASN A 85 -8.24 -8.28 -15.23
N LEU A 86 -7.49 -8.20 -14.12
CA LEU A 86 -8.03 -8.40 -12.77
C LEU A 86 -8.82 -7.19 -12.28
N LEU A 87 -8.51 -5.99 -12.78
CA LEU A 87 -8.90 -4.72 -12.17
C LEU A 87 -10.24 -4.16 -12.67
N ASN A 88 -10.86 -4.79 -13.69
CA ASN A 88 -12.09 -4.29 -14.32
C ASN A 88 -12.03 -2.82 -14.81
N SER A 89 -10.84 -2.28 -15.08
CA SER A 89 -10.62 -0.85 -15.39
C SER A 89 -11.05 0.12 -14.27
N ASP A 90 -11.08 -0.34 -13.02
CA ASP A 90 -11.40 0.48 -11.85
C ASP A 90 -10.12 1.05 -11.22
N GLU A 91 -10.10 2.37 -11.00
CA GLU A 91 -8.94 3.10 -10.49
C GLU A 91 -8.59 2.73 -9.05
N ASP A 92 -9.58 2.45 -8.19
CA ASP A 92 -9.33 2.03 -6.81
C ASP A 92 -8.73 0.62 -6.77
N TYR A 93 -9.17 -0.26 -7.68
CA TYR A 93 -8.58 -1.61 -7.81
C TYR A 93 -7.13 -1.50 -8.27
N LEU A 94 -6.85 -0.63 -9.25
CA LEU A 94 -5.47 -0.39 -9.70
C LEU A 94 -4.60 0.17 -8.58
N ALA A 95 -5.09 1.14 -7.83
CA ALA A 95 -4.36 1.75 -6.73
C ALA A 95 -4.03 0.73 -5.63
N MET A 96 -5.01 -0.08 -5.23
CA MET A 96 -4.81 -1.14 -4.24
C MET A 96 -3.90 -2.26 -4.73
N TYR A 97 -3.99 -2.61 -6.00
CA TYR A 97 -3.10 -3.56 -6.64
C TYR A 97 -1.64 -3.10 -6.63
N MET A 98 -1.40 -1.81 -6.93
CA MET A 98 -0.06 -1.21 -6.88
C MET A 98 0.48 -1.08 -5.46
N ALA A 99 -0.38 -0.75 -4.49
CA ALA A 99 -0.03 -0.76 -3.07
C ALA A 99 0.37 -2.16 -2.59
N ALA A 100 -0.35 -3.20 -3.02
CA ALA A 100 -0.03 -4.59 -2.70
C ALA A 100 1.31 -5.04 -3.32
N GLN A 101 1.60 -4.68 -4.58
CA GLN A 101 2.92 -4.93 -5.17
C GLN A 101 4.05 -4.26 -4.39
N THR A 102 3.83 -3.01 -4.00
CA THR A 102 4.82 -2.24 -3.22
C THR A 102 5.05 -2.87 -1.85
N LYS A 103 3.98 -3.27 -1.14
CA LYS A 103 4.08 -4.00 0.13
C LYS A 103 4.86 -5.30 -0.01
N PHE A 104 4.57 -6.08 -1.05
CA PHE A 104 5.29 -7.33 -1.30
C PHE A 104 6.79 -7.11 -1.51
N ALA A 105 7.17 -6.04 -2.24
CA ALA A 105 8.58 -5.67 -2.41
C ALA A 105 9.24 -5.33 -1.07
N PHE A 106 8.57 -4.55 -0.20
CA PHE A 106 9.07 -4.22 1.14
C PHE A 106 9.20 -5.45 2.06
N ASP A 107 8.27 -6.39 1.98
CA ASP A 107 8.29 -7.62 2.79
C ASP A 107 9.40 -8.60 2.38
N ASN A 108 10.07 -8.34 1.27
CA ASN A 108 11.08 -9.21 0.67
C ASN A 108 12.35 -8.42 0.28
N LEU A 109 12.68 -7.36 1.03
CA LEU A 109 13.88 -6.53 0.79
C LEU A 109 15.20 -7.33 0.85
N ASP A 110 15.21 -8.51 1.48
CA ASP A 110 16.34 -9.43 1.52
C ASP A 110 16.58 -10.16 0.19
N LYS A 111 15.66 -10.04 -0.77
CA LYS A 111 15.69 -10.73 -2.06
C LYS A 111 15.78 -9.75 -3.22
N LYS A 112 16.57 -10.13 -4.22
CA LYS A 112 16.54 -9.44 -5.52
C LYS A 112 15.37 -9.95 -6.34
N LEU A 113 14.22 -9.29 -6.21
CA LEU A 113 13.01 -9.65 -6.95
C LEU A 113 13.03 -9.12 -8.39
N THR A 114 12.52 -9.93 -9.31
CA THR A 114 12.15 -9.51 -10.66
C THR A 114 10.78 -8.81 -10.67
N PRO A 115 10.46 -7.99 -11.69
CA PRO A 115 9.14 -7.36 -11.81
C PRO A 115 7.98 -8.37 -11.79
N VAL A 116 8.20 -9.55 -12.39
CA VAL A 116 7.21 -10.63 -12.42
C VAL A 116 6.96 -11.25 -11.04
N GLU A 117 8.00 -11.37 -10.21
CA GLU A 117 7.86 -11.87 -8.84
C GLU A 117 7.13 -10.85 -7.96
N ILE A 118 7.45 -9.57 -8.10
CA ILE A 118 6.75 -8.48 -7.41
C ILE A 118 5.27 -8.48 -7.80
N GLU A 119 4.97 -8.59 -9.10
CA GLU A 119 3.61 -8.60 -9.60
C GLU A 119 2.81 -9.80 -9.04
N LYS A 120 3.37 -11.02 -9.11
CA LYS A 120 2.71 -12.22 -8.59
C LYS A 120 2.47 -12.16 -7.08
N GLY A 121 3.46 -11.68 -6.32
CA GLY A 121 3.30 -11.47 -4.89
C GLY A 121 2.24 -10.42 -4.56
N GLY A 122 2.22 -9.32 -5.32
CA GLY A 122 1.20 -8.29 -5.22
C GLY A 122 -0.22 -8.79 -5.53
N ILE A 123 -0.38 -9.69 -6.52
CA ILE A 123 -1.68 -10.32 -6.81
C ILE A 123 -2.21 -11.07 -5.57
N VAL A 124 -1.34 -11.83 -4.88
CA VAL A 124 -1.72 -12.59 -3.68
C VAL A 124 -2.18 -11.65 -2.57
N LEU A 125 -1.38 -10.66 -2.21
CA LEU A 125 -1.73 -9.68 -1.17
C LEU A 125 -2.99 -8.88 -1.51
N PHE A 126 -3.16 -8.52 -2.79
CA PHE A 126 -4.36 -7.83 -3.24
C PHE A 126 -5.62 -8.71 -3.13
N PHE A 127 -5.50 -10.00 -3.42
CA PHE A 127 -6.62 -10.93 -3.27
C PHE A 127 -6.98 -11.16 -1.81
N GLU A 128 -5.99 -11.21 -0.91
CA GLU A 128 -6.21 -11.24 0.54
C GLU A 128 -6.97 -9.99 1.00
N TYR A 129 -6.58 -8.81 0.51
CA TYR A 129 -7.30 -7.56 0.79
C TYR A 129 -8.77 -7.63 0.32
N CYS A 130 -9.03 -8.08 -0.91
CA CYS A 130 -10.38 -8.24 -1.46
C CYS A 130 -11.21 -9.34 -0.78
N ALA A 131 -10.56 -10.35 -0.20
CA ALA A 131 -11.23 -11.43 0.50
C ALA A 131 -11.84 -10.97 1.84
N ASN A 132 -11.33 -9.88 2.41
CA ASN A 132 -11.89 -9.29 3.62
C ASN A 132 -13.13 -8.44 3.28
N PRO A 133 -14.34 -8.85 3.72
CA PRO A 133 -15.56 -8.12 3.40
C PRO A 133 -15.61 -6.70 4.00
N VAL A 134 -14.84 -6.44 5.07
CA VAL A 134 -14.74 -5.11 5.69
C VAL A 134 -14.09 -4.10 4.74
N ASN A 135 -13.28 -4.55 3.79
CA ASN A 135 -12.59 -3.68 2.86
C ASN A 135 -13.46 -3.18 1.69
N GLU A 136 -14.70 -3.67 1.58
CA GLU A 136 -15.71 -3.24 0.60
C GLU A 136 -15.29 -3.38 -0.87
N MET A 137 -14.21 -4.12 -1.16
CA MET A 137 -13.70 -4.39 -2.50
C MET A 137 -13.93 -5.86 -2.88
N LYS A 138 -14.89 -6.10 -3.78
CA LYS A 138 -15.31 -7.46 -4.15
C LYS A 138 -14.43 -8.05 -5.24
N PHE A 139 -14.28 -9.37 -5.23
CA PHE A 139 -13.65 -10.06 -6.36
C PHE A 139 -14.34 -9.79 -7.69
N THR A 140 -13.57 -9.31 -8.67
CA THR A 140 -14.00 -9.15 -10.06
C THR A 140 -14.19 -10.50 -10.76
N LYS A 141 -14.80 -10.48 -11.96
CA LYS A 141 -14.86 -11.67 -12.82
C LYS A 141 -13.45 -12.15 -13.21
N GLY A 142 -12.54 -11.21 -13.50
CA GLY A 142 -11.14 -11.49 -13.82
C GLY A 142 -10.44 -12.24 -12.68
N MET A 143 -10.57 -11.75 -11.45
CA MET A 143 -10.00 -12.38 -10.26
C MET A 143 -10.53 -13.79 -10.03
N LYS A 144 -11.85 -13.99 -10.10
CA LYS A 144 -12.46 -15.32 -9.94
C LYS A 144 -11.97 -16.31 -11.00
N LYS A 145 -11.76 -15.84 -12.24
CA LYS A 145 -11.19 -16.67 -13.32
C LYS A 145 -9.72 -17.00 -13.04
N TYR A 146 -8.94 -16.04 -12.54
CA TYR A 146 -7.55 -16.22 -12.16
C TYR A 146 -7.40 -17.27 -11.04
N LEU A 147 -8.19 -17.17 -9.97
CA LEU A 147 -8.19 -18.13 -8.85
C LEU A 147 -8.44 -19.57 -9.34
N LYS A 148 -9.45 -19.74 -10.20
CA LYS A 148 -9.78 -21.06 -10.80
C LYS A 148 -8.66 -21.60 -11.67
N LYS A 149 -8.09 -20.77 -12.55
CA LYS A 149 -6.99 -21.15 -13.45
C LYS A 149 -5.75 -21.61 -12.68
N ASN A 150 -5.44 -20.95 -11.57
CA ASN A 150 -4.22 -21.18 -10.80
C ASN A 150 -4.42 -22.09 -9.58
N LYS A 151 -5.62 -22.64 -9.35
CA LYS A 151 -5.95 -23.55 -8.23
C LYS A 151 -5.67 -22.95 -6.83
N LEU A 152 -5.89 -21.65 -6.67
CA LEU A 152 -5.68 -20.93 -5.41
C LEU A 152 -6.97 -20.92 -4.54
N GLN A 153 -7.60 -22.09 -4.37
CA GLN A 153 -8.82 -22.25 -3.57
C GLN A 153 -8.52 -22.70 -2.15
#